data_AF-A0A7C2T4C1-F1
#
_entry.id   AF-A0A7C2T4C1-F1
#
_cell.length_a   1.000
_cell.length_b   1.000
_cell.length_c   1.000
_cell.angle_alpha   90.00
_cell.angle_beta   90.00
_cell.angle_gamma   90.00
#
_symmetry.space_group_name_H-M   'P 1'
#
loop_
_entity.id
_entity.type
_entity.pdbx_description
1 polymer ?
#
loop_
_entity_poly.entity_id
_entity_poly.type
_entity_poly.pdbx_seq_one_letter_code
_entity_poly.pdbx_strand_id
1 'polypeptide(L)'
;MDTDAVFAALNVFGLFVFAVSGALTALRNDLDVLSVMMTAFITGVGGGTIRDVLLGEFPVWWIRDSGAVWICAAGAIAAIAAQPIFASRLKALIWADALGLAVFSILGTQAALAAEAPAVIAIFLGAVSATFGGLIRDVLLNEPSLFMKQDVYVTAALAGGGAYVGLLELGLSSAIAGPIAALVAFAIRAAAILFNISVPKVGRPRRSEL
;
A
#
# COMPACT_ATOMS: atom_id res chain seq x y z
N MET A 1 19.29 -10.17 13.30
CA MET A 1 18.05 -10.59 12.62
C MET A 1 18.38 -10.76 11.16
N ASP A 2 17.92 -11.85 10.56
CA ASP A 2 18.07 -12.09 9.13
C ASP A 2 17.23 -11.08 8.34
N THR A 3 17.84 -10.33 7.42
CA THR A 3 17.14 -9.31 6.61
C THR A 3 16.01 -9.94 5.82
N ASP A 4 16.24 -11.13 5.26
CA ASP A 4 15.28 -11.79 4.39
C ASP A 4 14.02 -12.18 5.16
N ALA A 5 14.17 -12.67 6.39
CA ALA A 5 13.05 -12.98 7.27
C ALA A 5 12.19 -11.75 7.61
N VAL A 6 12.81 -10.58 7.83
CA VAL A 6 12.09 -9.33 8.10
C VAL A 6 11.28 -8.89 6.90
N PHE A 7 11.89 -8.87 5.73
CA PHE A 7 11.23 -8.43 4.50
C PHE A 7 10.14 -9.43 4.05
N ALA A 8 10.34 -10.73 4.28
CA ALA A 8 9.31 -11.74 4.06
C ALA A 8 8.10 -11.51 4.99
N ALA A 9 8.33 -11.26 6.28
CA ALA A 9 7.26 -10.96 7.23
C ALA A 9 6.51 -9.66 6.86
N LEU A 10 7.23 -8.62 6.47
CA LEU A 10 6.65 -7.38 5.95
C LEU A 10 5.84 -7.63 4.67
N ASN A 11 6.33 -8.44 3.74
CA ASN A 11 5.61 -8.77 2.52
C ASN A 11 4.28 -9.50 2.80
N VAL A 12 4.31 -10.53 3.65
CA VAL A 12 3.09 -11.25 4.06
C VAL A 12 2.10 -10.30 4.73
N PHE A 13 2.57 -9.49 5.68
CA PHE A 13 1.73 -8.53 6.38
C PHE A 13 1.14 -7.48 5.44
N GLY A 14 1.97 -6.88 4.58
CA GLY A 14 1.58 -5.87 3.59
C GLY A 14 0.51 -6.39 2.63
N LEU A 15 0.75 -7.59 2.06
CA LEU A 15 -0.23 -8.25 1.19
C LEU A 15 -1.54 -8.49 1.91
N PHE A 16 -1.49 -9.02 3.13
CA PHE A 16 -2.69 -9.33 3.90
C PHE A 16 -3.51 -8.07 4.17
N VAL A 17 -2.91 -6.99 4.64
CA VAL A 17 -3.65 -5.75 4.95
C VAL A 17 -4.17 -5.04 3.70
N PHE A 18 -3.46 -5.08 2.57
CA PHE A 18 -4.01 -4.58 1.31
C PHE A 18 -5.11 -5.45 0.72
N ALA A 19 -5.01 -6.77 0.87
CA ALA A 19 -6.09 -7.66 0.51
C ALA A 19 -7.35 -7.38 1.36
N VAL A 20 -7.19 -7.15 2.66
CA VAL A 20 -8.28 -6.70 3.55
C VAL A 20 -8.86 -5.36 3.06
N SER A 21 -8.02 -4.38 2.72
CA SER A 21 -8.47 -3.08 2.18
C SER A 21 -9.25 -3.23 0.87
N GLY A 22 -8.75 -4.08 -0.04
CA GLY A 22 -9.41 -4.48 -1.29
C GLY A 22 -10.79 -5.08 -1.04
N ALA A 23 -10.84 -6.10 -0.20
CA ALA A 23 -12.07 -6.79 0.17
C ALA A 23 -13.07 -5.83 0.81
N LEU A 24 -12.65 -4.97 1.75
CA LEU A 24 -13.53 -3.99 2.39
C LEU A 24 -14.13 -3.00 1.39
N THR A 25 -13.41 -2.66 0.32
CA THR A 25 -13.93 -1.77 -0.74
C THR A 25 -14.98 -2.48 -1.58
N ALA A 26 -14.74 -3.73 -1.96
CA ALA A 26 -15.74 -4.56 -2.66
C ALA A 26 -16.99 -4.80 -1.80
N LEU A 27 -16.82 -5.08 -0.51
CA LEU A 27 -17.91 -5.26 0.44
C LEU A 27 -18.70 -3.98 0.70
N ARG A 28 -18.10 -2.80 0.51
CA ARG A 28 -18.82 -1.52 0.54
C ARG A 28 -19.68 -1.28 -0.70
N ASN A 29 -19.37 -1.95 -1.80
CA ASN A 29 -20.07 -1.88 -3.07
C ASN A 29 -21.04 -3.07 -3.25
N ASP A 30 -21.35 -3.78 -2.17
CA ASP A 30 -22.27 -4.92 -2.12
C ASP A 30 -21.99 -6.00 -3.19
N LEU A 31 -20.71 -6.21 -3.51
CA LEU A 31 -20.29 -7.21 -4.48
C LEU A 31 -20.32 -8.64 -3.92
N ASP A 32 -20.42 -9.62 -4.82
CA ASP A 32 -20.40 -11.04 -4.47
C ASP A 32 -19.03 -11.51 -3.97
N VAL A 33 -18.99 -12.70 -3.37
CA VAL A 33 -17.78 -13.26 -2.75
C VAL A 33 -16.62 -13.39 -3.76
N LEU A 34 -16.87 -13.79 -5.00
CA LEU A 34 -15.82 -13.93 -6.01
C LEU A 34 -15.23 -12.57 -6.37
N SER A 35 -16.08 -11.55 -6.53
CA SER A 35 -15.67 -10.17 -6.76
C SER A 35 -14.87 -9.61 -5.58
N VAL A 36 -15.23 -9.95 -4.34
CA VAL A 36 -14.46 -9.59 -3.13
C VAL A 36 -13.07 -10.22 -3.14
N MET A 37 -12.98 -11.52 -3.45
CA MET A 37 -11.71 -12.24 -3.52
C MET A 37 -10.80 -11.66 -4.62
N MET A 38 -11.37 -11.37 -5.80
CA MET A 38 -10.59 -10.77 -6.89
C MET A 38 -10.14 -9.35 -6.57
N THR A 39 -11.00 -8.53 -5.97
CA THR A 39 -10.64 -7.16 -5.55
C THR A 39 -9.53 -7.20 -4.49
N ALA A 40 -9.59 -8.12 -3.54
CA ALA A 40 -8.53 -8.32 -2.56
C ALA A 40 -7.20 -8.67 -3.22
N PHE A 41 -7.23 -9.63 -4.15
CA PHE A 41 -6.05 -10.09 -4.89
C PHE A 41 -5.41 -8.95 -5.68
N ILE A 42 -6.15 -8.27 -6.56
CA ILE A 42 -5.62 -7.18 -7.39
C ILE A 42 -5.11 -6.00 -6.55
N THR A 43 -5.73 -5.72 -5.39
CA THR A 43 -5.26 -4.68 -4.48
C THR A 43 -3.93 -5.07 -3.85
N GLY A 44 -3.80 -6.33 -3.40
CA GLY A 44 -2.58 -6.86 -2.78
C GLY A 44 -1.40 -6.95 -3.75
N VAL A 45 -1.62 -7.48 -4.95
CA VAL A 45 -0.52 -7.71 -5.92
C VAL A 45 -0.29 -6.58 -6.90
N GLY A 46 -1.27 -5.71 -7.14
CA GLY A 46 -1.27 -4.76 -8.26
C GLY A 46 -0.13 -3.75 -8.20
N GLY A 47 0.11 -3.15 -7.04
CA GLY A 47 1.21 -2.19 -6.86
C GLY A 47 2.59 -2.82 -7.08
N GLY A 48 2.84 -3.98 -6.47
CA GLY A 48 4.08 -4.74 -6.66
C GLY A 48 4.25 -5.24 -8.10
N THR A 49 3.16 -5.60 -8.79
CA THR A 49 3.18 -5.99 -10.21
C THR A 49 3.64 -4.83 -11.08
N ILE A 50 3.10 -3.62 -10.87
CA ILE A 50 3.53 -2.43 -11.62
C ILE A 50 4.99 -2.11 -11.35
N ARG A 51 5.42 -2.17 -10.08
CA ARG A 51 6.83 -2.00 -9.70
C ARG A 51 7.73 -2.97 -10.47
N ASP A 52 7.44 -4.26 -10.43
CA ASP A 52 8.29 -5.28 -11.05
C ASP A 52 8.35 -5.11 -12.57
N VAL A 53 7.22 -4.80 -13.21
CA VAL A 53 7.16 -4.47 -14.64
C VAL A 53 8.04 -3.26 -14.98
N LEU A 54 8.00 -2.21 -14.16
CA LEU A 54 8.83 -1.01 -14.36
C LEU A 54 10.32 -1.27 -14.14
N LEU A 55 10.67 -2.24 -13.29
CA LEU A 55 12.05 -2.70 -13.08
C LEU A 55 12.53 -3.70 -14.15
N GLY A 56 11.64 -4.18 -15.03
CA GLY A 56 11.98 -5.22 -16.00
C GLY A 56 12.04 -6.63 -15.39
N GLU A 57 11.47 -6.82 -14.20
CA GLU A 57 11.46 -8.09 -13.49
C GLU A 57 10.32 -9.00 -13.98
N PHE A 58 10.67 -9.99 -14.81
CA PHE A 58 9.74 -10.95 -15.38
C PHE A 58 10.19 -12.40 -15.20
N PRO A 59 9.27 -13.35 -14.96
CA PRO A 59 7.85 -13.14 -14.68
C PRO A 59 7.64 -12.49 -13.30
N VAL A 60 6.51 -11.79 -13.09
CA VAL A 60 6.21 -11.13 -11.82
C VAL A 60 6.10 -12.14 -10.67
N TRP A 61 6.46 -11.72 -9.46
CA TRP A 61 6.75 -12.61 -8.33
C TRP A 61 5.61 -13.58 -7.95
N TRP A 62 4.35 -13.15 -7.99
CA TRP A 62 3.19 -13.97 -7.62
C TRP A 62 2.82 -15.04 -8.66
N ILE A 63 3.38 -14.95 -9.88
CA ILE A 63 3.30 -16.02 -10.89
C ILE A 63 4.30 -17.13 -10.57
N ARG A 64 5.45 -16.78 -9.97
CA ARG A 64 6.48 -17.75 -9.57
C ARG A 64 6.08 -18.52 -8.32
N ASP A 65 5.40 -17.85 -7.38
CA ASP A 65 4.97 -18.43 -6.11
C ASP A 65 3.50 -18.08 -5.81
N SER A 66 2.69 -19.13 -5.65
CA SER A 66 1.25 -19.03 -5.33
C SER A 66 0.94 -18.51 -3.92
N GLY A 67 1.93 -18.36 -3.04
CA GLY A 67 1.74 -17.88 -1.67
C GLY A 67 1.02 -16.52 -1.60
N ALA A 68 1.27 -15.65 -2.57
CA ALA A 68 0.58 -14.36 -2.71
C ALA A 68 -0.96 -14.52 -2.80
N VAL A 69 -1.41 -15.51 -3.57
CA VAL A 69 -2.82 -15.80 -3.81
C VAL A 69 -3.47 -16.24 -2.51
N TRP A 70 -2.83 -17.14 -1.76
CA TRP A 70 -3.33 -17.63 -0.48
C TRP A 70 -3.38 -16.54 0.60
N ILE A 71 -2.39 -15.66 0.64
CA ILE A 71 -2.38 -14.53 1.58
C ILE A 71 -3.51 -13.56 1.25
N CYS A 72 -3.73 -13.25 -0.04
CA CYS A 72 -4.84 -12.38 -0.45
C CYS A 72 -6.20 -13.00 -0.16
N ALA A 73 -6.35 -14.31 -0.41
CA ALA A 73 -7.54 -15.07 -0.05
C ALA A 73 -7.81 -15.03 1.46
N ALA A 74 -6.78 -15.22 2.29
CA ALA A 74 -6.90 -15.13 3.73
C ALA A 74 -7.32 -13.72 4.18
N GLY A 75 -6.77 -12.66 3.58
CA GLY A 75 -7.18 -11.28 3.84
C GLY A 75 -8.64 -11.01 3.48
N ALA A 76 -9.10 -11.51 2.32
CA ALA A 76 -10.49 -11.40 1.90
C ALA A 76 -11.46 -12.13 2.85
N ILE A 77 -11.14 -13.38 3.21
CA ILE A 77 -11.93 -14.16 4.18
C ILE A 77 -11.98 -13.46 5.53
N ALA A 78 -10.85 -12.93 6.01
CA ALA A 78 -10.79 -12.18 7.25
C ALA A 78 -11.68 -10.92 7.20
N ALA A 79 -11.67 -10.18 6.09
CA ALA A 79 -12.53 -9.00 5.91
C ALA A 79 -14.03 -9.37 5.88
N ILE A 80 -14.38 -10.49 5.26
CA ILE A 80 -15.76 -11.02 5.25
C ILE A 80 -16.18 -11.43 6.66
N ALA A 81 -15.36 -12.22 7.36
CA ALA A 81 -15.66 -12.71 8.70
C ALA A 81 -15.75 -11.58 9.74
N ALA A 82 -14.94 -10.53 9.59
CA ALA A 82 -14.93 -9.38 10.48
C ALA A 82 -16.04 -8.36 10.18
N GLN A 83 -16.88 -8.56 9.16
CA GLN A 83 -17.99 -7.65 8.84
C GLN A 83 -18.87 -7.26 10.04
N PRO A 84 -19.28 -8.17 10.95
CA PRO A 84 -20.12 -7.82 12.09
C PRO A 84 -19.40 -6.96 13.14
N ILE A 85 -18.06 -6.96 13.13
CA ILE A 85 -17.22 -6.29 14.13
C ILE A 85 -16.97 -4.83 13.74
N PHE A 86 -16.94 -4.53 12.45
CA PHE A 86 -16.60 -3.18 11.98
C PHE A 86 -17.73 -2.19 12.20
N ALA A 87 -17.52 -1.23 13.11
CA ALA A 87 -18.40 -0.07 13.26
C ALA A 87 -18.49 0.79 11.98
N SER A 88 -17.45 0.78 11.14
CA SER A 88 -17.46 1.43 9.83
C SER A 88 -16.46 0.75 8.89
N ARG A 89 -16.97 0.15 7.80
CA ARG A 89 -16.15 -0.46 6.75
C ARG A 89 -15.19 0.54 6.11
N LEU A 90 -15.61 1.80 5.97
CA LEU A 90 -14.77 2.87 5.43
C LEU A 90 -13.59 3.19 6.36
N LYS A 91 -13.81 3.28 7.68
CA LYS A 91 -12.72 3.52 8.63
C LYS A 91 -11.74 2.35 8.62
N ALA A 92 -12.25 1.11 8.65
CA ALA A 92 -11.42 -0.10 8.59
C ALA A 92 -10.57 -0.13 7.31
N LEU A 93 -11.16 0.20 6.16
CA LEU A 93 -10.47 0.33 4.88
C LEU A 93 -9.34 1.37 4.99
N ILE A 94 -9.61 2.59 5.44
CA ILE A 94 -8.62 3.67 5.51
C ILE A 94 -7.40 3.27 6.36
N TRP A 95 -7.63 2.57 7.48
CA TRP A 95 -6.55 2.10 8.36
C TRP A 95 -5.78 0.91 7.79
N ALA A 96 -6.47 -0.08 7.21
CA ALA A 96 -5.82 -1.20 6.53
C ALA A 96 -4.97 -0.72 5.36
N ASP A 97 -5.48 0.25 4.60
CA ASP A 97 -4.79 0.89 3.50
C ASP A 97 -3.55 1.67 3.97
N ALA A 98 -3.65 2.41 5.09
CA ALA A 98 -2.51 3.11 5.68
C ALA A 98 -1.37 2.16 6.11
N LEU A 99 -1.71 0.99 6.66
CA LEU A 99 -0.73 -0.04 7.02
C LEU A 99 -0.07 -0.64 5.77
N GLY A 100 -0.87 -0.99 4.75
CA GLY A 100 -0.35 -1.52 3.49
C GLY A 100 0.55 -0.54 2.76
N LEU A 101 0.12 0.72 2.66
CA LEU A 101 0.87 1.83 2.09
C LEU A 101 2.24 1.98 2.77
N ALA A 102 2.27 1.99 4.10
CA ALA A 102 3.51 2.13 4.86
C ALA A 102 4.49 1.02 4.53
N VAL A 103 4.04 -0.24 4.55
CA VAL A 103 4.87 -1.41 4.31
C VAL A 103 5.35 -1.47 2.86
N PHE A 104 4.44 -1.34 1.89
CA PHE A 104 4.79 -1.43 0.47
C PHE A 104 5.64 -0.26 -0.01
N SER A 105 5.60 0.89 0.65
CA SER A 105 6.52 1.99 0.36
C SER A 105 7.97 1.56 0.61
N ILE A 106 8.21 0.79 1.67
CA ILE A 106 9.53 0.29 2.03
C ILE A 106 9.93 -0.89 1.15
N LEU A 107 9.03 -1.87 0.96
CA LEU A 107 9.30 -3.02 0.09
C LEU A 107 9.59 -2.59 -1.35
N GLY A 108 8.86 -1.61 -1.87
CA GLY A 108 9.10 -1.08 -3.21
C GLY A 108 10.40 -0.29 -3.30
N THR A 109 10.73 0.51 -2.29
CA THR A 109 12.01 1.24 -2.24
C THR A 109 13.18 0.26 -2.17
N GLN A 110 13.10 -0.76 -1.32
CA GLN A 110 14.15 -1.77 -1.17
C GLN A 110 14.34 -2.59 -2.46
N ALA A 111 13.26 -3.02 -3.11
CA ALA A 111 13.34 -3.74 -4.37
C ALA A 111 13.99 -2.88 -5.48
N ALA A 112 13.67 -1.59 -5.52
CA ALA A 112 14.27 -0.67 -6.49
C ALA A 112 15.77 -0.42 -6.23
N LEU A 113 16.16 -0.26 -4.96
CA LEU A 113 17.59 -0.16 -4.58
C LEU A 113 18.35 -1.45 -4.91
N ALA A 114 17.73 -2.62 -4.70
CA ALA A 114 18.32 -3.91 -5.04
C ALA A 114 18.49 -4.09 -6.57
N ALA A 115 17.66 -3.42 -7.37
CA ALA A 115 17.81 -3.30 -8.82
C ALA A 115 18.78 -2.17 -9.24
N GLU A 116 19.63 -1.70 -8.33
CA GLU A 116 20.63 -0.64 -8.55
C GLU A 116 20.05 0.71 -9.02
N ALA A 117 18.75 0.96 -8.76
CA ALA A 117 18.14 2.24 -9.08
C ALA A 117 18.69 3.36 -8.17
N PRO A 118 18.92 4.58 -8.71
CA PRO A 118 19.28 5.74 -7.90
C PRO A 118 18.28 5.97 -6.76
N ALA A 119 18.77 6.39 -5.59
CA ALA A 119 17.96 6.55 -4.37
C ALA A 119 16.65 7.31 -4.57
N VAL A 120 16.68 8.42 -5.32
CA VAL A 120 15.48 9.19 -5.64
C VAL A 120 14.46 8.36 -6.41
N ILE A 121 14.89 7.62 -7.43
CA ILE A 121 14.03 6.74 -8.24
C ILE A 121 13.48 5.62 -7.37
N ALA A 122 14.29 5.05 -6.48
CA ALA A 122 13.83 4.01 -5.56
C ALA A 122 12.70 4.50 -4.64
N ILE A 123 12.81 5.71 -4.09
CA ILE A 123 11.77 6.32 -3.25
C ILE A 123 10.47 6.50 -4.05
N PHE A 124 10.57 7.02 -5.27
CA PHE A 124 9.40 7.19 -6.14
C PHE A 124 8.75 5.84 -6.50
N LEU A 125 9.54 4.84 -6.83
CA LEU A 125 9.04 3.52 -7.18
C LEU A 125 8.45 2.79 -5.97
N GLY A 126 8.99 3.04 -4.77
CA GLY A 126 8.36 2.68 -3.50
C GLY A 126 6.96 3.28 -3.34
N ALA A 127 6.82 4.59 -3.60
CA ALA A 127 5.52 5.24 -3.57
C ALA A 127 4.56 4.71 -4.64
N VAL A 128 5.03 4.38 -5.85
CA VAL A 128 4.23 3.72 -6.90
C VAL A 128 3.73 2.37 -6.39
N SER A 129 4.62 1.51 -5.87
CA SER A 129 4.26 0.20 -5.33
C SER A 129 3.22 0.31 -4.21
N ALA A 130 3.35 1.31 -3.35
CA ALA A 130 2.46 1.53 -2.23
C ALA A 130 1.08 2.08 -2.64
N THR A 131 1.00 2.91 -3.67
CA THR A 131 -0.24 3.63 -4.00
C THR A 131 -1.07 2.95 -5.08
N PHE A 132 -0.44 2.24 -6.01
CA PHE A 132 -1.13 1.74 -7.20
C PHE A 132 -2.05 0.56 -6.93
N GLY A 133 -1.81 -0.25 -5.89
CA GLY A 133 -2.76 -1.30 -5.49
C GLY A 133 -4.14 -0.74 -5.14
N GLY A 134 -4.18 0.28 -4.29
CA GLY A 134 -5.39 1.01 -3.95
C GLY A 134 -5.98 1.77 -5.15
N LEU A 135 -5.13 2.40 -5.97
CA LEU A 135 -5.58 3.11 -7.17
C LEU A 135 -6.30 2.19 -8.17
N ILE A 136 -5.73 1.02 -8.48
CA ILE A 136 -6.34 0.04 -9.39
C ILE A 136 -7.71 -0.38 -8.86
N ARG A 137 -7.80 -0.73 -7.58
CA ARG A 137 -9.04 -1.09 -6.91
C ARG A 137 -10.10 0.00 -7.04
N ASP A 138 -9.73 1.23 -6.70
CA ASP A 138 -10.65 2.36 -6.66
C ASP A 138 -11.18 2.68 -8.07
N VAL A 139 -10.31 2.62 -9.09
CA VAL A 139 -10.71 2.78 -10.49
C VAL A 139 -11.64 1.67 -10.96
N LEU A 140 -11.34 0.41 -10.64
CA LEU A 140 -12.16 -0.73 -11.04
C LEU A 140 -13.56 -0.71 -10.41
N LEU A 141 -13.66 -0.20 -9.18
CA LEU A 141 -14.93 -0.08 -8.46
C LEU A 141 -15.62 1.27 -8.67
N ASN A 142 -15.05 2.16 -9.48
CA ASN A 142 -15.53 3.53 -9.69
C ASN A 142 -15.74 4.30 -8.36
N GLU A 143 -14.87 4.03 -7.38
CA GLU A 143 -14.83 4.70 -6.10
C GLU A 143 -13.82 5.85 -6.17
N PRO A 144 -14.09 6.97 -5.49
CA PRO A 144 -13.14 8.07 -5.44
C PRO A 144 -11.88 7.66 -4.68
N SER A 145 -10.75 7.61 -5.38
CA SER A 145 -9.52 7.06 -4.82
C SER A 145 -8.94 7.86 -3.66
N LEU A 146 -8.38 7.15 -2.67
CA LEU A 146 -7.61 7.78 -1.58
C LEU A 146 -6.41 8.56 -2.13
N PHE A 147 -5.81 8.09 -3.22
CA PHE A 147 -4.75 8.79 -3.95
C PHE A 147 -5.19 10.19 -4.42
N MET A 148 -6.45 10.34 -4.85
CA MET A 148 -6.99 11.61 -5.35
C MET A 148 -7.62 12.48 -4.25
N LYS A 149 -8.04 11.88 -3.13
CA LYS A 149 -8.79 12.57 -2.07
C LYS A 149 -7.96 12.98 -0.87
N GLN A 150 -6.83 12.33 -0.61
CA GLN A 150 -6.11 12.47 0.64
C GLN A 150 -4.70 12.94 0.40
N ASP A 151 -4.47 14.18 0.78
CA ASP A 151 -3.27 14.86 0.34
C ASP A 151 -1.99 14.38 1.06
N VAL A 152 -2.13 13.72 2.21
CA VAL A 152 -1.01 13.12 2.96
C VAL A 152 -0.75 11.66 2.56
N TYR A 153 -1.45 11.14 1.56
CA TYR A 153 -1.34 9.74 1.14
C TYR A 153 0.02 9.46 0.47
N VAL A 154 0.28 10.14 -0.65
CA VAL A 154 1.54 9.98 -1.40
C VAL A 154 2.73 10.50 -0.61
N THR A 155 2.55 11.59 0.15
CA THR A 155 3.64 12.17 0.95
C THR A 155 4.09 11.23 2.07
N ALA A 156 3.17 10.47 2.70
CA ALA A 156 3.54 9.48 3.70
C ALA A 156 4.40 8.35 3.10
N ALA A 157 4.05 7.88 1.90
CA ALA A 157 4.83 6.85 1.20
C ALA A 157 6.23 7.37 0.79
N LEU A 158 6.31 8.59 0.26
CA LEU A 158 7.59 9.23 -0.08
C LEU A 158 8.46 9.47 1.15
N ALA A 159 7.87 9.94 2.26
CA ALA A 159 8.58 10.13 3.51
C ALA A 159 9.08 8.79 4.09
N GLY A 160 8.29 7.71 3.97
CA GLY A 160 8.71 6.36 4.31
C GLY A 160 9.93 5.90 3.53
N GLY A 161 9.86 5.95 2.20
CA GLY A 161 11.00 5.60 1.34
C GLY A 161 12.24 6.46 1.63
N GLY A 162 12.06 7.77 1.80
CA GLY A 162 13.14 8.69 2.16
C GLY A 162 13.76 8.38 3.52
N ALA A 163 12.94 8.05 4.52
CA ALA A 163 13.43 7.60 5.83
C ALA A 163 14.22 6.29 5.71
N TYR A 164 13.75 5.34 4.90
CA TYR A 164 14.47 4.08 4.68
C TYR A 164 15.85 4.32 4.07
N VAL A 165 15.93 5.08 2.98
CA VAL A 165 17.21 5.46 2.35
C VAL A 165 18.10 6.19 3.35
N GLY A 166 17.58 7.19 4.06
CA GLY A 166 18.36 7.96 5.04
C GLY A 166 18.91 7.11 6.18
N LEU A 167 18.16 6.12 6.66
CA LEU A 167 18.62 5.19 7.70
C LEU A 167 19.74 4.27 7.19
N LEU A 168 19.69 3.84 5.92
CA LEU A 168 20.77 3.08 5.31
C LEU A 168 22.06 3.91 5.19
N GLU A 169 21.96 5.19 4.80
CA GLU A 169 23.10 6.12 4.75
C GLU A 169 23.71 6.39 6.12
N LEU A 170 22.92 6.28 7.20
CA LEU A 170 23.40 6.34 8.58
C LEU A 170 24.06 5.03 9.06
N GLY A 171 24.19 4.03 8.18
CA GLY A 171 24.85 2.75 8.45
C GLY A 171 23.97 1.73 9.17
N LEU A 172 22.65 1.95 9.26
CA LEU A 172 21.75 0.93 9.80
C LEU A 172 21.55 -0.18 8.78
N SER A 173 21.41 -1.42 9.26
CA SER A 173 21.09 -2.56 8.39
C SER A 173 19.66 -2.46 7.87
N SER A 174 19.40 -2.99 6.67
CA SER A 174 18.06 -3.07 6.07
C SER A 174 17.02 -3.70 7.00
N ALA A 175 17.41 -4.73 7.76
CA ALA A 175 16.56 -5.40 8.73
C ALA A 175 16.01 -4.47 9.83
N ILE A 176 16.76 -3.43 10.20
CA ILE A 176 16.38 -2.44 11.22
C ILE A 176 15.75 -1.21 10.55
N ALA A 177 16.35 -0.72 9.46
CA ALA A 177 15.88 0.45 8.73
C ALA A 177 14.47 0.24 8.18
N GLY A 178 14.14 -0.96 7.68
CA GLY A 178 12.85 -1.25 7.06
C GLY A 178 11.66 -1.05 8.01
N PRO A 179 11.61 -1.75 9.17
CA PRO A 179 10.55 -1.55 10.16
C PRO A 179 10.44 -0.12 10.70
N ILE A 180 11.57 0.56 10.95
CA ILE A 180 11.56 1.94 11.43
C ILE A 180 10.95 2.87 10.37
N ALA A 181 11.37 2.73 9.10
CA ALA A 181 10.85 3.55 8.02
C ALA A 181 9.36 3.29 7.73
N ALA A 182 8.92 2.03 7.82
CA ALA A 182 7.51 1.67 7.74
C ALA A 182 6.70 2.32 8.88
N LEU A 183 7.24 2.33 10.11
CA LEU A 183 6.62 3.02 11.24
C LEU A 183 6.54 4.53 11.01
N VAL A 184 7.56 5.16 10.42
CA VAL A 184 7.53 6.59 10.05
C VAL A 184 6.42 6.86 9.04
N ALA A 185 6.35 6.08 7.96
CA ALA A 185 5.30 6.21 6.94
C ALA A 185 3.90 6.07 7.56
N PHE A 186 3.72 5.03 8.39
CA PHE A 186 2.46 4.79 9.08
C PHE A 186 2.12 5.92 10.05
N ALA A 187 3.07 6.41 10.85
CA ALA A 187 2.84 7.49 11.81
C ALA A 187 2.39 8.79 11.14
N ILE A 188 3.04 9.16 10.03
CA ILE A 188 2.63 10.33 9.22
C ILE A 188 1.20 10.14 8.71
N ARG A 189 0.90 8.94 8.18
CA ARG A 189 -0.42 8.64 7.63
C ARG A 189 -1.50 8.59 8.71
N ALA A 190 -1.21 7.98 9.85
CA ALA A 190 -2.07 7.89 11.01
C ALA A 190 -2.37 9.27 11.61
N ALA A 191 -1.35 10.12 11.74
CA ALA A 191 -1.53 11.51 12.17
C ALA A 191 -2.46 12.27 11.22
N ALA A 192 -2.33 12.09 9.91
CA ALA A 192 -3.23 12.71 8.95
C ALA A 192 -4.68 12.23 9.10
N ILE A 193 -4.90 10.94 9.39
CA ILE A 193 -6.23 10.37 9.61
C ILE A 193 -6.85 10.89 10.92
N LEU A 194 -6.07 10.96 11.99
CA LEU A 194 -6.55 11.37 13.32
C LEU A 194 -6.83 12.87 13.40
N PHE A 195 -5.96 13.70 12.79
CA PHE A 195 -6.05 15.15 12.84
C PHE A 195 -6.71 15.78 11.60
N ASN A 196 -7.21 14.97 10.66
CA ASN A 196 -7.80 15.41 9.38
C ASN A 196 -6.91 16.38 8.59
N ILE A 197 -5.60 16.08 8.54
CA ILE A 197 -4.61 16.92 7.86
C ILE A 197 -4.79 16.79 6.34
N SER A 198 -4.84 17.94 5.66
CA SER A 198 -4.91 18.07 4.20
C SER A 198 -3.81 19.03 3.71
N VAL A 199 -3.38 18.84 2.47
CA VAL A 199 -2.41 19.70 1.77
C VAL A 199 -3.22 20.68 0.91
N PRO A 200 -2.76 21.92 0.69
CA PRO A 200 -3.51 22.88 -0.10
C PRO A 200 -3.83 22.37 -1.50
N LYS A 201 -5.10 22.47 -1.90
CA LYS A 201 -5.53 22.15 -3.26
C LYS A 201 -5.02 23.21 -4.23
N VAL A 202 -4.25 22.79 -5.23
CA VAL A 202 -3.77 23.66 -6.31
C VAL A 202 -4.81 23.64 -7.44
N GLY A 203 -5.90 24.40 -7.30
CA GLY A 203 -6.94 24.50 -8.31
C GLY A 203 -7.88 25.67 -8.09
N ARG A 204 -8.23 26.40 -9.16
CA ARG A 204 -9.30 27.40 -9.11
C ARG A 204 -10.65 26.69 -8.99
N PRO A 205 -11.61 27.19 -8.19
CA PRO A 205 -12.97 26.63 -8.16
C PRO A 205 -13.56 26.65 -9.57
N ARG A 206 -14.21 25.54 -9.99
CA ARG A 206 -14.91 25.50 -11.28
C ARG A 206 -16.10 26.45 -11.22
N ARG A 207 -16.27 27.22 -12.29
CA ARG A 207 -17.29 28.28 -12.46
C ARG A 207 -18.76 27.83 -12.34
N SER A 208 -19.01 26.53 -12.15
CA SER A 208 -20.35 25.93 -12.01
C SER A 208 -20.85 25.86 -10.56
N GLU A 209 -20.09 26.38 -9.60
CA GLU A 209 -20.46 26.43 -8.17
C GLU A 209 -20.82 27.86 -7.69
N LEU A 210 -21.14 28.77 -8.63
CA LEU A 210 -21.64 30.13 -8.38
C LEU A 210 -23.05 30.31 -8.93
#